data_AF-A0A3P6RC65-F1
#
_entry.id   AF-A0A3P6RC65-F1
#
_cell.length_a   1.000
_cell.length_b   1.000
_cell.length_c   1.000
_cell.angle_alpha   90.00
_cell.angle_beta   90.00
_cell.angle_gamma   90.00
#
_symmetry.space_group_name_H-M   'P 1'
#
loop_
_entity.id
_entity.type
_entity.pdbx_description
1 polymer ?
#
loop_
_entity_poly.entity_id
_entity_poly.type
_entity_poly.pdbx_seq_one_letter_code
_entity_poly.pdbx_strand_id
1 'polypeptide(L)'
;MGKEFISAGLGTEVYMTPQPNSVKTGSQQFDEMYGGLKNANINVRSVWVTSPVNWFSSSTSNINFLNSILSRANQYGLSIGIYTSIYDWNQITGGATINNAMLWYWNTYGSGVSNESPPNYNDFRAFGGWSTPSVKQFAQVESVCGVTVNRDVYTVNAAQKIAGMAKYEKSEQIIVGSLGLGNAIAGMAEIKQ
;
A
#
# COMPACT_ATOMS: atom_id res chain seq x y z
N MET A 1 11.79 13.08 -9.55
CA MET A 1 11.16 12.59 -8.32
C MET A 1 11.54 11.14 -7.99
N GLY A 2 11.03 10.08 -8.66
CA GLY A 2 11.36 8.68 -8.27
C GLY A 2 12.84 8.29 -8.37
N LYS A 3 13.58 8.83 -9.36
CA LYS A 3 15.01 8.52 -9.55
C LYS A 3 15.93 9.13 -8.48
N GLU A 4 15.56 10.28 -7.93
CA GLU A 4 16.37 11.04 -6.96
C GLU A 4 16.38 10.38 -5.58
N PHE A 5 15.25 9.81 -5.15
CA PHE A 5 15.17 9.08 -3.87
C PHE A 5 16.02 7.81 -3.89
N ILE A 6 16.02 7.09 -5.01
CA ILE A 6 16.83 5.88 -5.17
C ILE A 6 18.31 6.24 -5.16
N SER A 7 18.74 7.32 -5.82
CA SER A 7 20.13 7.78 -5.77
C SER A 7 20.58 8.24 -4.38
N ALA A 8 19.64 8.51 -3.46
CA ALA A 8 19.89 8.87 -2.09
C ALA A 8 19.88 7.66 -1.13
N GLY A 9 19.81 6.43 -1.64
CA GLY A 9 19.73 5.20 -0.83
C GLY A 9 18.39 5.00 -0.13
N LEU A 10 17.34 5.70 -0.55
CA LEU A 10 16.02 5.60 0.07
C LEU A 10 15.18 4.53 -0.61
N GLY A 11 14.68 3.58 0.19
CA GLY A 11 13.69 2.61 -0.27
C GLY A 11 12.43 3.31 -0.77
N THR A 12 11.95 2.89 -1.94
CA THR A 12 10.78 3.50 -2.58
C THR A 12 9.65 2.48 -2.70
N GLU A 13 8.45 2.88 -2.32
CA GLU A 13 7.19 2.13 -2.48
C GLU A 13 6.31 2.80 -3.54
N VAL A 14 5.37 2.04 -4.10
CA VAL A 14 4.40 2.54 -5.07
C VAL A 14 3.00 2.33 -4.52
N TYR A 15 2.15 3.33 -4.67
CA TYR A 15 0.73 3.19 -4.40
C TYR A 15 -0.11 3.63 -5.60
N MET A 16 -1.33 3.09 -5.70
CA MET A 16 -2.37 3.58 -6.59
C MET A 16 -3.57 4.06 -5.78
N THR A 17 -4.26 5.08 -6.28
CA THR A 17 -5.54 5.54 -5.73
C THR A 17 -6.69 5.12 -6.67
N PRO A 18 -7.44 4.06 -6.34
CA PRO A 18 -8.59 3.62 -7.10
C PRO A 18 -9.63 4.72 -7.36
N GLN A 19 -10.22 4.69 -8.54
CA GLN A 19 -11.36 5.52 -8.93
C GLN A 19 -12.54 4.62 -9.34
N PRO A 20 -13.23 3.97 -8.38
CA PRO A 20 -14.28 3.00 -8.71
C PRO A 20 -15.45 3.66 -9.44
N ASN A 21 -15.76 4.93 -9.16
CA ASN A 21 -16.80 5.70 -9.85
C ASN A 21 -16.42 6.17 -11.27
N SER A 22 -15.25 5.78 -11.80
CA SER A 22 -14.89 6.06 -13.18
C SER A 22 -15.52 5.05 -14.15
N VAL A 23 -15.38 5.30 -15.46
CA VAL A 23 -15.80 4.34 -16.51
C VAL A 23 -14.83 3.16 -16.66
N LYS A 24 -13.67 3.16 -15.98
CA LYS A 24 -12.64 2.14 -16.11
C LYS A 24 -12.75 1.12 -14.99
N THR A 25 -12.60 -0.16 -15.34
CA THR A 25 -12.48 -1.23 -14.34
C THR A 25 -11.22 -1.07 -13.49
N GLY A 26 -11.18 -1.73 -12.34
CA GLY A 26 -9.98 -1.74 -11.50
C GLY A 26 -8.77 -2.33 -12.23
N SER A 27 -8.97 -3.38 -13.03
CA SER A 27 -7.91 -3.94 -13.89
C SER A 27 -7.36 -2.94 -14.91
N GLN A 28 -8.21 -2.16 -15.58
CA GLN A 28 -7.76 -1.12 -16.53
C GLN A 28 -6.96 -0.02 -15.83
N GLN A 29 -7.39 0.42 -14.65
CA GLN A 29 -6.64 1.40 -13.86
C GLN A 29 -5.28 0.85 -13.41
N PHE A 30 -5.22 -0.44 -13.08
CA PHE A 30 -3.97 -1.11 -12.73
C PHE A 30 -3.03 -1.23 -13.94
N ASP A 31 -3.55 -1.58 -15.12
CA ASP A 31 -2.77 -1.67 -16.36
C ASP A 31 -2.12 -0.32 -16.71
N GLU A 32 -2.86 0.78 -16.56
CA GLU A 32 -2.35 2.13 -16.84
C GLU A 32 -1.22 2.54 -15.90
N MET A 33 -1.41 2.33 -14.59
CA MET A 33 -0.36 2.58 -13.61
C MET A 33 0.87 1.71 -13.88
N TYR A 34 0.68 0.39 -14.05
CA TYR A 34 1.79 -0.54 -14.26
C TYR A 34 2.54 -0.26 -15.57
N GLY A 35 1.81 -0.01 -16.66
CA GLY A 35 2.38 0.37 -17.95
C GLY A 35 3.17 1.67 -17.87
N GLY A 36 2.66 2.68 -17.16
CA GLY A 36 3.39 3.93 -16.91
C GLY A 36 4.73 3.71 -16.19
N LEU A 37 4.74 2.86 -15.15
CA LEU A 37 5.95 2.52 -14.40
C LEU A 37 6.95 1.74 -15.26
N LYS A 38 6.48 0.75 -16.04
CA LYS A 38 7.34 -0.02 -16.95
C LYS A 38 7.94 0.85 -18.04
N ASN A 39 7.16 1.76 -18.64
CA ASN A 39 7.65 2.72 -19.65
C ASN A 39 8.70 3.68 -19.07
N ALA A 40 8.67 3.94 -17.76
CA ALA A 40 9.69 4.71 -17.05
C ALA A 40 10.91 3.87 -16.61
N ASN A 41 11.02 2.61 -17.05
CA ASN A 41 12.04 1.64 -16.63
C ASN A 41 12.06 1.36 -15.11
N ILE A 42 10.90 1.46 -14.45
CA ILE A 42 10.72 1.15 -13.03
C ILE A 42 10.24 -0.30 -12.90
N ASN A 43 10.95 -1.10 -12.12
CA ASN A 43 10.58 -2.48 -11.83
C ASN A 43 9.91 -2.55 -10.47
N VAL A 44 8.62 -2.86 -10.51
CA VAL A 44 7.77 -2.87 -9.33
C VAL A 44 7.70 -4.29 -8.79
N ARG A 45 7.82 -4.46 -7.47
CA ARG A 45 7.64 -5.76 -6.81
C ARG A 45 6.36 -5.83 -5.99
N SER A 46 5.93 -4.70 -5.44
CA SER A 46 4.62 -4.58 -4.80
C SER A 46 4.00 -3.22 -5.04
N VAL A 47 2.67 -3.18 -4.93
CA VAL A 47 1.86 -1.96 -5.00
C VAL A 47 0.92 -1.91 -3.81
N TRP A 48 0.82 -0.75 -3.18
CA TRP A 48 -0.23 -0.43 -2.21
C TRP A 48 -1.46 0.10 -2.93
N VAL A 49 -2.63 -0.45 -2.62
CA VAL A 49 -3.91 0.07 -3.07
C VAL A 49 -4.49 0.92 -1.94
N THR A 50 -4.67 2.22 -2.16
CA THR A 50 -5.13 3.17 -1.14
C THR A 50 -6.38 3.91 -1.61
N SER A 51 -7.46 3.91 -0.83
CA SER A 51 -8.48 4.95 -0.99
C SER A 51 -9.33 5.13 0.26
N PRO A 52 -9.21 6.26 0.97
CA PRO A 52 -10.12 6.60 2.05
C PRO A 52 -11.46 7.21 1.57
N VAL A 53 -11.62 7.49 0.27
CA VAL A 53 -12.76 8.26 -0.26
C VAL A 53 -13.29 7.70 -1.59
N ASN A 54 -14.52 8.07 -1.96
CA ASN A 54 -15.11 7.85 -3.29
C ASN A 54 -15.32 6.39 -3.70
N TRP A 55 -15.99 5.60 -2.86
CA TRP A 55 -16.42 4.23 -3.16
C TRP A 55 -17.89 4.15 -3.57
N PHE A 56 -18.31 3.03 -4.18
CA PHE A 56 -19.73 2.76 -4.37
C PHE A 56 -20.42 2.54 -3.02
N SER A 57 -21.73 2.77 -2.96
CA SER A 57 -22.53 2.41 -1.79
C SER A 57 -22.67 0.89 -1.59
N SER A 58 -22.47 0.11 -2.65
CA SER A 58 -22.55 -1.35 -2.62
C SER A 58 -21.19 -1.97 -2.29
N SER A 59 -21.10 -2.62 -1.12
CA SER A 59 -19.91 -3.37 -0.72
C SER A 59 -19.52 -4.44 -1.73
N THR A 60 -20.49 -5.16 -2.31
CA THR A 60 -20.23 -6.16 -3.35
C THR A 60 -19.62 -5.54 -4.60
N SER A 61 -20.08 -4.36 -5.02
CA SER A 61 -19.48 -3.65 -6.17
C SER A 61 -18.05 -3.20 -5.89
N ASN A 62 -17.78 -2.71 -4.67
CA ASN A 62 -16.43 -2.35 -4.23
C ASN A 62 -15.50 -3.58 -4.18
N ILE A 63 -15.97 -4.70 -3.65
CA ILE A 63 -15.22 -5.97 -3.59
C ILE A 63 -14.89 -6.45 -5.00
N ASN A 64 -15.86 -6.46 -5.92
CA ASN A 64 -15.62 -6.87 -7.31
C ASN A 64 -14.60 -5.96 -7.99
N PHE A 65 -14.69 -4.65 -7.76
CA PHE A 65 -13.74 -3.69 -8.29
C PHE A 65 -12.32 -3.94 -7.74
N LEU A 66 -12.17 -4.11 -6.43
CA LEU A 66 -10.90 -4.43 -5.77
C LEU A 66 -10.33 -5.77 -6.27
N ASN A 67 -11.14 -6.83 -6.33
CA ASN A 67 -10.71 -8.13 -6.84
C ASN A 67 -10.23 -8.05 -8.30
N SER A 68 -10.79 -7.15 -9.12
CA SER A 68 -10.27 -6.92 -10.48
C SER A 68 -8.86 -6.33 -10.49
N ILE A 69 -8.52 -5.47 -9.51
CA ILE A 69 -7.14 -4.98 -9.30
C ILE A 69 -6.24 -6.13 -8.83
N LEU A 70 -6.66 -6.87 -7.80
CA LEU A 70 -5.86 -7.94 -7.21
C LEU A 70 -5.53 -9.04 -8.22
N SER A 71 -6.53 -9.44 -9.02
CA SER A 71 -6.35 -10.41 -10.09
C SER A 71 -5.35 -9.92 -11.14
N ARG A 72 -5.43 -8.65 -11.54
CA ARG A 72 -4.49 -8.08 -12.52
C ARG A 72 -3.07 -7.97 -11.97
N ALA A 73 -2.90 -7.55 -10.73
CA ALA A 73 -1.60 -7.52 -10.07
C ALA A 73 -0.95 -8.91 -10.02
N ASN A 74 -1.73 -9.94 -9.70
CA ASN A 74 -1.27 -11.32 -9.68
C ASN A 74 -0.82 -11.81 -11.06
N GLN A 75 -1.51 -11.43 -12.14
CA GLN A 75 -1.08 -11.75 -13.53
C GLN A 75 0.29 -11.13 -13.86
N TYR A 76 0.65 -10.01 -13.23
CA TYR A 76 1.98 -9.40 -13.36
C TYR A 76 2.99 -9.89 -12.32
N GLY A 77 2.64 -10.87 -11.48
CA GLY A 77 3.51 -11.43 -10.44
C GLY A 77 3.84 -10.44 -9.32
N LEU A 78 2.97 -9.45 -9.10
CA LEU A 78 3.16 -8.42 -8.07
C LEU A 78 2.46 -8.80 -6.77
N SER A 79 3.10 -8.54 -5.64
CA SER A 79 2.43 -8.56 -4.34
C SER A 79 1.60 -7.30 -4.14
N ILE A 80 0.45 -7.40 -3.47
CA ILE A 80 -0.40 -6.25 -3.15
C ILE A 80 -0.47 -6.03 -1.64
N GLY A 81 -0.52 -4.75 -1.26
CA GLY A 81 -0.98 -4.34 0.06
C GLY A 81 -2.17 -3.40 -0.01
N ILE A 82 -2.97 -3.36 1.05
CA ILE A 82 -4.12 -2.46 1.18
C ILE A 82 -3.79 -1.41 2.23
N TYR A 83 -4.00 -0.14 1.88
CA TYR A 83 -4.02 0.97 2.84
C TYR A 83 -5.45 1.24 3.30
N THR A 84 -5.74 1.01 4.58
CA THR A 84 -7.11 1.14 5.12
C THR A 84 -7.09 1.20 6.65
N SER A 85 -8.11 1.80 7.26
CA SER A 85 -8.43 1.54 8.67
C SER A 85 -9.46 0.40 8.78
N ILE A 86 -9.70 -0.11 10.00
CA ILE A 86 -10.83 -1.02 10.27
C ILE A 86 -12.17 -0.36 9.92
N TYR A 87 -12.29 0.95 10.15
CA TYR A 87 -13.48 1.72 9.84
C TYR A 87 -13.71 1.78 8.34
N ASP A 88 -12.71 2.21 7.56
CA ASP A 88 -12.83 2.31 6.11
C ASP A 88 -13.06 0.93 5.49
N TRP A 89 -12.35 -0.10 5.96
CA TRP A 89 -12.52 -1.45 5.44
C TRP A 89 -13.95 -1.94 5.60
N ASN A 90 -14.55 -1.72 6.77
CA ASN A 90 -15.95 -2.06 7.04
C ASN A 90 -16.91 -1.25 6.17
N GLN A 91 -16.69 0.06 6.01
CA GLN A 91 -17.52 0.90 5.15
C GLN A 91 -17.45 0.47 3.68
N ILE A 92 -16.26 0.12 3.19
CA ILE A 92 -16.02 -0.17 1.77
C ILE A 92 -16.46 -1.59 1.42
N THR A 93 -16.14 -2.56 2.27
CA THR A 93 -16.28 -4.00 1.95
C THR A 93 -17.35 -4.71 2.78
N GLY A 94 -17.96 -4.04 3.76
CA GLY A 94 -18.86 -4.71 4.70
C GLY A 94 -18.12 -5.66 5.66
N GLY A 95 -16.82 -5.47 5.86
CA GLY A 95 -16.01 -6.32 6.74
C GLY A 95 -15.58 -7.65 6.12
N ALA A 96 -15.52 -7.71 4.80
CA ALA A 96 -15.10 -8.91 4.06
C ALA A 96 -13.69 -9.37 4.46
N THR A 97 -13.39 -10.65 4.23
CA THR A 97 -12.07 -11.23 4.54
C THR A 97 -11.19 -11.20 3.30
N ILE A 98 -9.97 -10.71 3.42
CA ILE A 98 -8.96 -10.79 2.36
C ILE A 98 -7.83 -11.73 2.78
N ASN A 99 -7.32 -12.47 1.79
CA ASN A 99 -6.14 -13.31 1.94
C ASN A 99 -5.00 -12.79 1.08
N ASN A 100 -3.76 -13.16 1.44
CA ASN A 100 -2.54 -12.90 0.66
C ASN A 100 -2.29 -11.44 0.27
N ALA A 101 -2.77 -10.49 1.07
CA ALA A 101 -2.49 -9.06 0.91
C ALA A 101 -1.79 -8.50 2.15
N MET A 102 -0.83 -7.61 1.97
CA MET A 102 -0.20 -6.87 3.06
C MET A 102 -1.18 -5.80 3.59
N LEU A 103 -0.98 -5.38 4.84
CA LEU A 103 -1.77 -4.30 5.45
C LEU A 103 -0.89 -3.11 5.81
N TRP A 104 -1.26 -1.94 5.29
CA TRP A 104 -0.80 -0.63 5.74
C TRP A 104 -1.98 0.04 6.44
N TYR A 105 -2.13 -0.17 7.74
CA TYR A 105 -3.25 0.47 8.43
C TYR A 105 -2.89 1.88 8.86
N TRP A 106 -3.90 2.73 8.99
CA TRP A 106 -3.70 4.07 9.54
C TRP A 106 -4.49 4.23 10.84
N ASN A 107 -3.85 4.88 11.81
CA ASN A 107 -4.49 5.34 13.03
C ASN A 107 -3.78 6.60 13.50
N THR A 108 -4.47 7.73 13.47
CA THR A 108 -3.97 9.05 13.90
C THR A 108 -5.05 9.73 14.74
N TYR A 109 -4.69 10.66 15.61
CA TYR A 109 -5.67 11.41 16.40
C TYR A 109 -6.20 12.65 15.67
N GLY A 110 -5.74 12.91 14.45
CA GLY A 110 -6.02 14.13 13.70
C GLY A 110 -4.85 14.52 12.79
N SER A 111 -4.84 15.77 12.35
CA SER A 111 -3.77 16.33 11.51
C SER A 111 -2.73 17.10 12.32
N GLY A 112 -1.47 17.04 11.90
CA GLY A 112 -0.36 17.75 12.52
C GLY A 112 0.26 17.04 13.74
N VAL A 113 1.43 17.52 14.14
CA VAL A 113 2.34 16.86 15.12
C VAL A 113 1.70 16.61 16.49
N SER A 114 0.76 17.43 16.92
CA SER A 114 0.06 17.22 18.20
C SER A 114 -0.91 16.03 18.18
N ASN A 115 -1.20 15.48 16.99
CA ASN A 115 -2.22 14.46 16.77
C ASN A 115 -1.63 13.14 16.25
N GLU A 116 -0.33 12.92 16.45
CA GLU A 116 0.32 11.63 16.20
C GLU A 116 -0.22 10.56 17.16
N SER A 117 -0.42 9.35 16.64
CA SER A 117 -0.50 8.16 17.50
C SER A 117 0.90 7.60 17.76
N PRO A 118 1.11 6.76 18.80
CA PRO A 118 2.42 6.14 19.03
C PRO A 118 2.92 5.38 17.79
N PRO A 119 4.20 5.51 17.40
CA PRO A 119 4.78 4.86 16.22
C PRO A 119 5.09 3.37 16.50
N ASN A 120 4.08 2.63 16.93
CA ASN A 120 4.12 1.20 17.22
C ASN A 120 2.77 0.55 16.92
N TYR A 121 2.71 -0.77 17.02
CA TYR A 121 1.55 -1.59 16.65
C TYR A 121 0.64 -1.96 17.83
N ASN A 122 0.84 -1.38 19.02
CA ASN A 122 0.11 -1.78 20.24
C ASN A 122 -1.40 -1.49 20.16
N ASP A 123 -1.79 -0.55 19.30
CA ASP A 123 -3.18 -0.19 19.03
C ASP A 123 -3.82 -1.04 17.94
N PHE A 124 -3.07 -1.90 17.25
CA PHE A 124 -3.61 -2.75 16.19
C PHE A 124 -4.65 -3.72 16.76
N ARG A 125 -5.72 -3.93 16.00
CA ARG A 125 -6.75 -4.93 16.24
C ARG A 125 -6.96 -5.69 14.93
N ALA A 126 -7.06 -7.01 14.99
CA ALA A 126 -7.26 -7.82 13.80
C ALA A 126 -8.59 -7.50 13.12
N PHE A 127 -8.59 -7.39 11.79
CA PHE A 127 -9.79 -7.19 10.97
C PHE A 127 -9.56 -7.69 9.55
N GLY A 128 -10.63 -7.99 8.82
CA GLY A 128 -10.56 -8.31 7.39
C GLY A 128 -9.64 -9.48 7.03
N GLY A 129 -9.34 -10.40 7.96
CA GLY A 129 -8.37 -11.49 7.75
C GLY A 129 -6.93 -11.16 8.15
N TRP A 130 -6.58 -9.91 8.41
CA TRP A 130 -5.26 -9.53 8.88
C TRP A 130 -5.12 -9.72 10.39
N SER A 131 -4.17 -10.57 10.78
CA SER A 131 -3.74 -10.75 12.17
C SER A 131 -2.52 -9.88 12.53
N THR A 132 -1.78 -9.40 11.54
CA THR A 132 -0.62 -8.52 11.73
C THR A 132 -0.52 -7.50 10.59
N PRO A 133 -0.16 -6.23 10.88
CA PRO A 133 0.10 -5.23 9.85
C PRO A 133 1.54 -5.30 9.35
N SER A 134 1.78 -4.75 8.15
CA SER A 134 3.13 -4.54 7.59
C SER A 134 3.62 -3.11 7.82
N VAL A 135 2.71 -2.15 7.77
CA VAL A 135 2.97 -0.71 7.91
C VAL A 135 1.86 -0.09 8.77
N LYS A 136 2.21 0.92 9.56
CA LYS A 136 1.25 1.81 10.21
C LYS A 136 1.52 3.25 9.83
N GLN A 137 0.50 3.98 9.36
CA GLN A 137 0.53 5.44 9.34
C GLN A 137 0.10 5.98 10.69
N PHE A 138 1.03 6.65 11.39
CA PHE A 138 0.83 7.17 12.73
C PHE A 138 0.70 8.71 12.77
N ALA A 139 1.07 9.38 11.67
CA ALA A 139 0.95 10.83 11.53
C ALA A 139 0.51 11.24 10.12
N GLN A 140 -0.16 12.40 10.03
CA GLN A 140 -0.59 12.97 8.76
C GLN A 140 -0.53 14.51 8.76
N VAL A 141 -0.30 15.09 7.58
CA VAL A 141 -0.27 16.55 7.37
C VAL A 141 0.78 17.23 8.25
N GLU A 142 2.01 16.71 8.26
CA GLU A 142 3.12 17.27 9.01
C GLU A 142 4.10 18.01 8.11
N SER A 143 4.71 19.09 8.60
CA SER A 143 5.77 19.80 7.86
C SER A 143 7.15 19.31 8.31
N VAL A 144 7.89 18.67 7.40
CA VAL A 144 9.27 18.23 7.62
C VAL A 144 10.14 18.82 6.53
N CYS A 145 11.15 19.61 6.91
CA CYS A 145 12.06 20.28 5.98
C CYS A 145 11.35 21.08 4.86
N GLY A 146 10.19 21.67 5.15
CA GLY A 146 9.39 22.46 4.19
C GLY A 146 8.47 21.64 3.28
N VAL A 147 8.34 20.33 3.50
CA VAL A 147 7.45 19.44 2.74
C VAL A 147 6.36 18.89 3.66
N THR A 148 5.12 18.87 3.17
CA THR A 148 4.01 18.19 3.86
C THR A 148 4.11 16.68 3.66
N VAL A 149 4.18 15.93 4.75
CA VAL A 149 4.36 14.48 4.77
C VAL A 149 3.35 13.79 5.69
N ASN A 150 3.06 12.53 5.37
CA ASN A 150 2.55 11.56 6.33
C ASN A 150 3.72 10.73 6.85
N ARG A 151 3.60 10.15 8.04
CA ARG A 151 4.68 9.36 8.65
C ARG A 151 4.21 7.97 9.02
N ASP A 152 5.09 7.03 8.72
CA ASP A 152 4.82 5.61 8.79
C ASP A 152 5.89 4.89 9.60
N VAL A 153 5.48 3.81 10.27
CA VAL A 153 6.39 2.83 10.85
C VAL A 153 6.22 1.49 10.16
N TYR A 154 7.36 0.88 9.81
CA TYR A 154 7.46 -0.44 9.18
C TYR A 154 7.86 -1.48 10.21
N THR A 155 7.41 -2.73 10.03
CA THR A 155 7.84 -3.83 10.90
C THR A 155 9.35 -4.06 10.79
N VAL A 156 9.99 -4.46 11.88
CA VAL A 156 11.46 -4.50 12.01
C VAL A 156 12.16 -5.35 10.94
N ASN A 157 11.49 -6.42 10.45
CA ASN A 157 12.00 -7.26 9.36
C ASN A 157 12.04 -6.54 8.00
N ALA A 158 11.17 -5.54 7.78
CA ALA A 158 11.22 -4.67 6.61
C ALA A 158 12.38 -3.67 6.72
N ALA A 159 12.61 -3.10 7.91
CA ALA A 159 13.70 -2.15 8.18
C ALA A 159 15.10 -2.76 7.93
N GLN A 160 15.33 -4.02 8.29
CA GLN A 160 16.58 -4.74 7.99
C GLN A 160 16.83 -4.92 6.49
N LYS A 161 15.77 -5.00 5.67
CA LYS A 161 15.90 -5.04 4.21
C LYS A 161 16.25 -3.68 3.60
N ILE A 162 15.90 -2.56 4.25
CA ILE A 162 16.30 -1.20 3.82
C ILE A 162 17.83 -1.09 3.77
N ALA A 163 18.51 -1.58 4.81
CA ALA A 163 19.97 -1.66 4.85
C ALA A 163 20.56 -2.59 3.75
N GLY A 164 19.78 -3.56 3.29
CA GLY A 164 20.13 -4.43 2.15
C GLY A 164 19.88 -3.80 0.78
N MET A 165 18.91 -2.88 0.64
CA MET A 165 18.57 -2.21 -0.62
C MET A 165 19.65 -1.21 -1.05
N ALA A 166 20.37 -0.59 -0.11
CA ALA A 166 21.59 0.18 -0.39
C ALA A 166 22.66 -0.64 -1.14
N LYS A 167 22.61 -1.98 -1.09
CA LYS A 167 23.52 -2.85 -1.86
C LYS A 167 23.08 -3.09 -3.31
N TYR A 168 21.82 -2.82 -3.66
CA TYR A 168 21.26 -3.00 -5.01
C TYR A 168 21.49 -1.77 -5.93
N GLU A 169 22.00 -0.66 -5.40
CA GLU A 169 22.40 0.53 -6.17
C GLU A 169 23.47 0.26 -7.23
N LYS A 170 24.13 -0.90 -7.19
CA LYS A 170 25.12 -1.30 -8.20
C LYS A 170 24.50 -1.83 -9.51
N SER A 171 23.19 -1.96 -9.61
CA SER A 171 22.50 -2.28 -10.88
C SER A 171 21.82 -1.03 -11.44
N GLU A 172 21.92 -0.79 -12.74
CA GLU A 172 21.25 0.34 -13.44
C GLU A 172 19.70 0.26 -13.39
N GLN A 173 19.16 -0.81 -12.80
CA GLN A 173 17.74 -1.10 -12.78
C GLN A 173 17.08 -0.51 -11.54
N ILE A 174 16.14 0.42 -11.74
CA ILE A 174 15.30 0.97 -10.68
C ILE A 174 14.33 -0.12 -10.19
N ILE A 175 14.38 -0.45 -8.90
CA ILE A 175 13.51 -1.43 -8.23
C ILE A 175 12.75 -0.75 -7.08
N VAL A 176 11.43 -0.94 -7.02
CA VAL A 176 10.53 -0.35 -6.01
C VAL A 176 9.58 -1.41 -5.43
N GLY A 177 8.98 -1.13 -4.27
CA GLY A 177 7.99 -2.01 -3.63
C GLY A 177 8.62 -3.20 -2.91
N SER A 178 9.68 -2.99 -2.12
CA SER A 178 10.33 -4.07 -1.37
C SER A 178 10.31 -3.90 0.15
N LEU A 179 9.93 -2.72 0.65
CA LEU A 179 9.83 -2.43 2.09
C LEU A 179 8.71 -3.25 2.69
N GLY A 180 7.51 -3.22 2.09
CA GLY A 180 6.33 -3.92 2.60
C GLY A 180 6.44 -5.44 2.63
N LEU A 181 7.27 -6.01 1.74
CA LEU A 181 7.31 -7.46 1.45
C LEU A 181 7.75 -8.35 2.61
N GLY A 182 8.18 -7.82 3.75
CA GLY A 182 8.55 -8.63 4.93
C GLY A 182 7.45 -9.59 5.39
N ASN A 183 6.19 -9.24 5.17
CA ASN A 183 5.01 -10.02 5.54
C ASN A 183 4.18 -10.47 4.31
N ALA A 184 4.72 -10.36 3.09
CA ALA A 184 3.99 -10.79 1.90
C ALA A 184 3.85 -12.32 1.88
N ILE A 185 2.61 -12.80 1.85
CA ILE A 185 2.29 -14.22 1.75
C ILE A 185 2.26 -14.61 0.28
N ALA A 186 2.85 -15.77 -0.07
CA ALA A 186 2.81 -16.29 -1.43
C ALA A 186 1.38 -16.72 -1.80
N GLY A 187 0.89 -16.24 -2.95
CA GLY A 187 -0.43 -16.61 -3.48
C GLY A 187 -1.19 -15.41 -4.04
N MET A 188 -2.29 -15.68 -4.73
CA MET A 188 -3.16 -14.65 -5.27
C MET A 188 -3.89 -13.95 -4.12
N ALA A 189 -3.78 -12.62 -4.07
CA ALA A 189 -4.60 -11.79 -3.18
C ALA A 189 -6.06 -11.85 -3.62
N GLU A 190 -6.97 -12.06 -2.68
CA GLU A 190 -8.41 -12.21 -2.98
C GLU A 190 -9.26 -11.82 -1.77
N ILE A 191 -10.29 -11.02 -2.01
CA ILE A 191 -11.33 -10.67 -1.06
C ILE A 191 -12.50 -11.65 -1.22
N LYS A 192 -12.85 -12.32 -0.13
CA LYS A 192 -13.96 -13.27 -0.01
C LYS A 192 -15.06 -12.67 0.86
N GLN A 193 -16.29 -12.86 0.40
CA GLN A 193 -17.51 -12.46 1.10
C GLN A 193 -18.19 -13.69 1.71
#